data_AF-A0A151T5G1-F1
#
_entry.id   AF-A0A151T5G1-F1
#
_cell.length_a   1.000
_cell.length_b   1.000
_cell.length_c   1.000
_cell.angle_alpha   90.00
_cell.angle_beta   90.00
_cell.angle_gamma   90.00
#
_symmetry.space_group_name_H-M   'P 1'
#
loop_
_entity.id
_entity.type
_entity.pdbx_description
1 polymer ?
#
loop_
_entity_poly.entity_id
_entity_poly.type
_entity_poly.pdbx_seq_one_letter_code
_entity_poly.pdbx_strand_id
1 'polypeptide(L)'
;MGDCDNRCKAEFSNGIGYCESNLCTCYYKCGPPPGTVDPKWCNIDLGLCNGDDKCKGGCCNLLYSSIYRQGQGTCVNIIGTPSYACSCFHVCK
;
A
#
# COMPACT_ATOMS: atom_id res chain seq x y z
N MET A 1 -46.18 -3.06 10.09
CA MET A 1 -45.13 -4.03 9.70
C MET A 1 -44.98 -3.94 8.20
N GLY A 2 -43.85 -3.44 7.70
CA GLY A 2 -43.66 -3.32 6.26
C GLY A 2 -42.80 -2.12 5.92
N ASP A 3 -41.50 -2.25 6.14
CA ASP A 3 -40.50 -1.77 5.17
C ASP A 3 -39.09 -2.28 5.52
N CYS A 4 -38.96 -3.60 5.70
CA CYS A 4 -37.66 -4.19 6.04
C CYS A 4 -36.64 -3.94 4.93
N ASP A 5 -37.07 -4.02 3.68
CA ASP A 5 -36.21 -3.81 2.52
C ASP A 5 -35.68 -2.36 2.44
N ASN A 6 -36.53 -1.35 2.56
CA ASN A 6 -36.05 0.04 2.55
C ASN A 6 -35.15 0.35 3.74
N ARG A 7 -35.39 -0.24 4.92
CA ARG A 7 -34.49 -0.11 6.07
C ARG A 7 -33.13 -0.75 5.80
N CYS A 8 -33.09 -1.96 5.24
CA CYS A 8 -31.84 -2.62 4.90
C CYS A 8 -31.06 -1.87 3.80
N LYS A 9 -31.75 -1.27 2.83
CA LYS A 9 -31.14 -0.44 1.78
C LYS A 9 -30.62 0.91 2.30
N ALA A 10 -31.27 1.47 3.32
CA ALA A 10 -30.82 2.71 3.96
C ALA A 10 -29.53 2.49 4.77
N GLU A 11 -29.43 1.37 5.47
CA GLU A 11 -28.25 1.03 6.30
C GLU A 11 -27.10 0.44 5.48
N PHE A 12 -27.41 -0.35 4.45
CA PHE A 12 -26.42 -1.04 3.62
C PHE A 12 -26.70 -0.74 2.14
N SER A 13 -25.75 -0.13 1.42
CA SER A 13 -25.96 0.29 0.02
C SER A 13 -26.39 -0.83 -0.94
N ASN A 14 -26.12 -2.09 -0.59
CA ASN A 14 -26.56 -3.28 -1.32
C ASN A 14 -27.39 -4.24 -0.43
N GLY A 15 -28.02 -3.71 0.61
CA GLY A 15 -28.87 -4.46 1.52
C GLY A 15 -30.17 -4.86 0.86
N ILE A 16 -30.61 -6.09 1.14
CA ILE A 16 -31.89 -6.65 0.73
C ILE A 16 -32.57 -7.15 2.00
N GLY A 17 -33.76 -6.62 2.29
CA GLY A 17 -34.48 -6.92 3.53
C GLY A 17 -35.62 -7.89 3.32
N TYR A 18 -35.70 -8.92 4.18
CA TYR A 18 -36.79 -9.89 4.20
C TYR A 18 -37.43 -9.94 5.58
N CYS A 19 -38.76 -9.96 5.61
CA CYS A 19 -39.52 -10.19 6.84
C CYS A 19 -39.75 -11.68 7.03
N GLU A 20 -39.15 -12.29 8.05
CA GLU A 20 -39.42 -13.67 8.47
C GLU A 20 -39.89 -13.68 9.91
N SER A 21 -41.07 -14.26 10.18
CA SER A 21 -41.62 -14.44 11.54
C SER A 21 -41.57 -13.17 12.42
N ASN A 22 -41.96 -12.02 11.87
CA ASN A 22 -41.91 -10.69 12.50
C ASN A 22 -40.49 -10.12 12.77
N LEU A 23 -39.43 -10.79 12.32
CA LEU A 23 -38.06 -10.27 12.31
C LEU A 23 -37.70 -9.74 10.92
N CYS A 24 -36.85 -8.71 10.90
CA CYS A 24 -36.33 -8.12 9.67
C CYS A 24 -34.89 -8.59 9.47
N THR A 25 -34.67 -9.43 8.48
CA THR A 25 -33.37 -9.99 8.13
C THR A 25 -32.80 -9.23 6.94
N CYS A 26 -31.65 -8.57 7.12
CA CYS A 26 -30.95 -7.88 6.05
C CYS A 26 -29.82 -8.77 5.50
N TYR A 27 -29.87 -9.07 4.22
CA TYR A 27 -28.74 -9.65 3.49
C TYR A 27 -28.03 -8.54 2.74
N TYR A 28 -26.74 -8.37 2.98
CA TYR A 28 -25.91 -7.46 2.22
C TYR A 28 -24.63 -8.20 1.84
N LYS A 29 -24.04 -7.83 0.70
CA LYS A 29 -22.70 -8.32 0.37
C LYS A 29 -21.73 -7.78 1.42
N CYS A 30 -21.18 -8.66 2.24
CA CYS A 30 -19.94 -8.37 2.94
C CYS A 30 -18.87 -8.19 1.86
N GLY A 31 -18.52 -6.94 1.57
CA GLY A 31 -17.35 -6.68 0.72
C GLY A 31 -16.10 -7.19 1.43
N PRO A 32 -15.03 -7.57 0.70
CA PRO A 32 -13.70 -7.49 1.29
C PRO A 32 -13.54 -6.09 1.89
N PRO A 33 -12.83 -5.93 3.03
CA PRO A 33 -12.56 -4.61 3.58
C PRO A 33 -12.08 -3.72 2.42
N PRO A 34 -12.49 -2.44 2.36
CA PRO A 34 -12.09 -1.54 1.28
C PRO A 34 -10.59 -1.73 1.09
N GLY A 35 -10.22 -2.21 -0.10
CA GLY A 35 -8.85 -2.64 -0.37
C GLY A 35 -7.94 -1.51 0.08
N THR A 36 -7.07 -1.80 1.04
CA THR A 36 -6.03 -0.85 1.41
C THR A 36 -5.35 -0.50 0.11
N VAL A 37 -5.46 0.76 -0.32
CA VAL A 37 -4.78 1.23 -1.52
C VAL A 37 -3.33 0.82 -1.35
N ASP A 38 -2.89 -0.17 -2.12
CA ASP A 38 -1.52 -0.62 -2.04
C ASP A 38 -0.66 0.62 -2.25
N PRO A 39 0.22 0.95 -1.29
CA PRO A 39 1.01 2.16 -1.38
C PRO A 39 1.76 2.11 -2.71
N LYS A 40 1.56 3.12 -3.56
CA LYS A 40 2.26 3.20 -4.84
C LYS A 40 3.75 3.25 -4.54
N TRP A 41 4.52 2.34 -5.12
CA TRP A 41 5.98 2.32 -4.94
C TRP A 41 6.65 3.16 -6.02
N CYS A 42 7.53 4.05 -5.60
CA CYS A 42 8.37 4.91 -6.43
C CYS A 42 9.82 4.45 -6.31
N ASN A 43 10.57 4.59 -7.40
CA ASN A 43 12.01 4.40 -7.39
C ASN A 43 12.69 5.73 -7.73
N ILE A 44 13.71 6.09 -6.97
CA ILE A 44 14.58 7.22 -7.26
C ILE A 44 16.03 6.75 -7.38
N ASP A 45 16.67 7.09 -8.48
CA ASP A 45 18.11 6.91 -8.66
C ASP A 45 18.86 8.02 -7.93
N LEU A 46 19.72 7.64 -7.00
CA LEU A 46 20.46 8.55 -6.12
C LEU A 46 21.90 8.81 -6.61
N GLY A 47 22.27 8.21 -7.74
CA GLY A 47 23.58 8.38 -8.37
C GLY A 47 24.62 7.36 -7.91
N LEU A 48 25.90 7.70 -8.16
CA LEU A 48 27.03 6.82 -7.92
C LEU A 48 27.45 6.83 -6.45
N CYS A 49 27.54 5.64 -5.83
CA CYS A 49 28.20 5.43 -4.55
C CYS A 49 29.59 4.86 -4.78
N ASN A 50 30.61 5.60 -4.31
CA ASN A 50 32.00 5.17 -4.36
C ASN A 50 32.25 4.16 -3.23
N GLY A 51 32.34 2.88 -3.59
CA GLY A 51 32.78 1.79 -2.70
C GLY A 51 31.66 0.95 -2.05
N ASP A 52 31.98 -0.33 -1.85
CA ASP A 52 31.12 -1.39 -1.27
C ASP A 52 30.51 -0.99 0.08
N ASP A 53 31.28 -0.32 0.95
CA ASP A 53 30.87 0.02 2.31
C ASP A 53 29.76 1.08 2.35
N LYS A 54 29.75 2.01 1.39
CA LYS A 54 28.68 3.02 1.30
C LYS A 54 27.38 2.41 0.78
N CYS A 55 27.47 1.37 -0.03
CA CYS A 55 26.30 0.63 -0.52
C CYS A 55 25.69 -0.30 0.52
N LYS A 56 26.50 -0.93 1.38
CA LYS A 56 26.03 -1.91 2.36
C LYS A 56 25.30 -1.33 3.58
N GLY A 57 25.45 -0.02 3.87
CA GLY A 57 24.78 0.57 5.04
C GLY A 57 24.44 2.06 4.98
N GLY A 58 25.15 2.86 4.19
CA GLY A 58 25.14 4.33 4.32
C GLY A 58 24.31 5.10 3.29
N CYS A 59 24.53 4.86 2.00
CA CYS A 59 23.96 5.67 0.93
C CYS A 59 22.43 5.56 0.87
N CYS A 60 21.90 4.36 1.07
CA CYS A 60 20.56 4.03 0.63
C CYS A 60 19.56 3.90 1.80
N ASN A 61 19.96 3.28 2.92
CA ASN A 61 19.11 3.19 4.12
C ASN A 61 19.29 4.37 5.09
N LEU A 62 20.52 4.81 5.39
CA LEU A 62 20.75 5.85 6.41
C LEU A 62 20.36 7.27 5.94
N LEU A 63 20.63 7.61 4.67
CA LEU A 63 20.30 8.94 4.14
C LEU A 63 18.79 9.14 3.90
N TYR A 64 18.06 8.06 3.62
CA TYR A 64 16.71 8.17 3.06
C TYR A 64 15.59 7.50 3.84
N SER A 65 15.89 6.63 4.82
CA SER A 65 14.87 6.17 5.78
C SER A 65 14.24 7.32 6.58
N SER A 66 14.97 8.43 6.73
CA SER A 66 14.49 9.67 7.37
C SER A 66 13.60 10.52 6.46
N ILE A 67 13.80 10.45 5.13
CA ILE A 67 13.11 11.29 4.14
C ILE A 67 11.88 10.55 3.57
N TYR A 68 12.00 9.25 3.35
CA TYR A 68 11.00 8.42 2.71
C TYR A 68 10.54 7.31 3.67
N ARG A 69 9.27 7.39 4.10
CA ARG A 69 8.65 6.34 4.92
C ARG A 69 8.76 5.00 4.18
N GLN A 70 9.30 3.99 4.86
CA GLN A 70 9.49 2.64 4.31
C GLN A 70 10.44 2.59 3.10
N GLY A 71 11.33 3.58 2.96
CA GLY A 71 12.36 3.58 1.92
C GLY A 71 13.31 2.40 2.10
N GLN A 72 13.43 1.56 1.07
CA GLN A 72 14.41 0.47 0.98
C GLN A 72 15.35 0.79 -0.16
N GLY A 73 16.61 1.04 0.17
CA GLY A 73 17.60 1.31 -0.85
C GLY A 73 18.31 0.04 -1.34
N THR A 74 18.60 0.02 -2.64
CA THR A 74 19.34 -1.04 -3.33
C THR A 74 20.60 -0.45 -3.96
N CYS A 75 21.60 -1.30 -4.13
CA CYS A 75 22.83 -0.95 -4.80
C CYS A 75 23.12 -1.94 -5.92
N VAL A 76 23.36 -1.40 -7.12
CA VAL A 76 23.61 -2.18 -8.31
C VAL A 76 25.01 -1.85 -8.83
N ASN A 77 25.84 -2.87 -9.05
CA ASN A 77 27.14 -2.66 -9.69
C ASN A 77 26.92 -2.24 -11.15
N ILE A 78 27.56 -1.16 -11.57
CA ILE A 78 27.52 -0.73 -12.96
C ILE A 78 28.51 -1.58 -13.74
N ILE A 79 27.96 -2.42 -14.63
CA ILE A 79 28.73 -3.36 -15.44
C ILE A 79 29.91 -2.65 -16.12
N GLY A 80 31.13 -3.15 -15.87
CA GLY A 80 32.36 -2.62 -16.45
C GLY A 80 32.98 -1.45 -15.69
N THR A 81 32.49 -1.10 -14.50
CA THR A 81 33.11 -0.06 -13.65
C THR A 81 33.22 -0.52 -12.19
N PRO A 82 34.20 0.00 -11.41
CA PRO A 82 34.26 -0.20 -9.96
C PRO A 82 33.21 0.63 -9.19
N SER A 83 32.21 1.17 -9.90
CA SER A 83 31.22 2.10 -9.36
C SER A 83 29.90 1.38 -9.12
N TYR A 84 29.21 1.79 -8.06
CA TYR A 84 27.89 1.29 -7.72
C TYR A 84 26.86 2.40 -7.93
N ALA A 85 25.70 2.07 -8.49
CA ALA A 85 24.53 2.95 -8.51
C ALA A 85 23.67 2.65 -7.27
N CYS A 86 23.25 3.68 -6.53
CA CYS A 86 22.25 3.55 -5.49
C CYS A 86 20.88 3.95 -6.03
N SER A 87 19.87 3.16 -5.74
CA SER A 87 18.47 3.53 -6.00
C SER A 87 17.61 3.21 -4.79
N CYS A 88 16.55 3.96 -4.56
CA CYS A 88 15.70 3.82 -3.38
C CYS A 88 14.25 3.60 -3.77
N PHE A 89 13.70 2.48 -3.30
CA PHE A 89 12.29 2.16 -3.41
C PHE A 89 11.56 2.72 -2.21
N HIS A 90 10.57 3.57 -2.43
CA HIS A 90 9.77 4.15 -1.36
C HIS A 90 8.29 4.21 -1.72
N VAL A 91 7.44 4.36 -0.70
CA VAL A 91 6.04 4.70 -0.94
C VAL A 91 5.96 6.12 -1.49
N CYS A 92 5.43 6.26 -2.71
CA CYS A 92 5.08 7.55 -3.30
C CYS A 92 4.08 8.26 -2.38
N LYS A 93 4.32 9.55 -2.12
CA LYS A 93 3.28 10.42 -1.55
C LYS A 93 2.34 10.89 -2.64
#